data_AF-A0A1M4UPS2-F1
#
_entry.id   AF-A0A1M4UPS2-F1
#
_cell.length_a   1.000
_cell.length_b   1.000
_cell.length_c   1.000
_cell.angle_alpha   90.00
_cell.angle_beta   90.00
_cell.angle_gamma   90.00
#
_symmetry.space_group_name_H-M   'P 1'
#
loop_
_entity.id
_entity.type
_entity.pdbx_description
1 polymer ?
#
loop_
_entity_poly.entity_id
_entity_poly.type
_entity_poly.pdbx_seq_one_letter_code
_entity_poly.pdbx_strand_id
1 'polypeptide(L)' 'MSRSIHITIKNFRGLTKQELEKQHKDKNSDLNLWAKKKGIKRAKISSRKK' A
#
# COMPACT_ATOMS: atom_id res chain seq x y z
N MET A 1 -11.73 15.23 7.20
CA MET A 1 -12.10 14.13 6.27
C MET A 1 -10.88 13.25 6.02
N SER A 2 -10.90 11.98 6.45
CA SER A 2 -9.79 11.06 6.21
C SER A 2 -9.81 10.62 4.74
N ARG A 3 -8.74 10.85 3.98
CA ARG A 3 -8.62 10.32 2.61
C ARG A 3 -8.50 8.80 2.71
N SER A 4 -9.56 8.07 2.35
CA SER A 4 -9.55 6.61 2.29
C SER A 4 -8.60 6.16 1.18
N ILE A 5 -7.62 5.31 1.54
CA ILE A 5 -6.68 4.75 0.55
C ILE A 5 -7.37 3.56 -0.15
N HIS A 6 -7.91 3.79 -1.35
CA HIS A 6 -8.64 2.80 -2.16
C HIS A 6 -7.72 1.94 -3.04
N ILE A 7 -6.73 1.29 -2.41
CA ILE A 7 -5.80 0.38 -3.11
C ILE A 7 -5.88 -1.02 -2.50
N THR A 8 -5.85 -2.03 -3.37
CA THR A 8 -5.89 -3.44 -3.00
C THR A 8 -4.74 -4.19 -3.66
N ILE A 9 -4.44 -5.40 -3.17
CA ILE A 9 -3.42 -6.25 -3.78
C ILE A 9 -3.76 -6.64 -5.24
N LYS A 10 -5.04 -6.59 -5.62
CA LYS A 10 -5.49 -6.89 -6.98
C LYS A 10 -4.97 -5.87 -8.00
N ASN A 11 -4.68 -4.64 -7.57
CA ASN A 11 -4.12 -3.59 -8.42
C ASN A 11 -2.70 -3.92 -8.91
N PHE A 12 -2.01 -4.87 -8.26
CA PHE A 12 -0.66 -5.30 -8.63
C PHE A 12 -0.64 -6.66 -9.33
N ARG A 13 -1.78 -7.33 -9.49
CA ARG A 13 -1.83 -8.62 -10.19
C ARG A 13 -1.58 -8.39 -11.68
N GLY A 14 -0.69 -9.17 -12.27
CA GLY A 14 -0.31 -9.03 -13.68
C GLY A 14 0.79 -8.01 -13.95
N LEU A 15 1.24 -7.25 -12.94
CA LEU A 15 2.42 -6.40 -13.09
C LEU A 15 3.69 -7.22 -13.10
N THR A 16 4.57 -6.87 -14.01
CA THR A 16 5.94 -7.39 -14.09
C THR A 16 6.81 -6.81 -12.97
N LYS A 17 7.93 -7.49 -12.69
CA LYS A 17 8.92 -6.99 -11.72
C LYS A 17 9.41 -5.58 -12.06
N GLN A 18 9.65 -5.29 -13.35
CA GLN A 18 10.12 -3.99 -13.81
C GLN A 18 9.10 -2.87 -13.55
N GLU A 19 7.81 -3.15 -13.72
CA GLU A 19 6.74 -2.18 -13.43
C GLU A 19 6.62 -1.91 -11.93
N LEU A 20 6.75 -2.95 -11.10
CA LEU A 20 6.79 -2.80 -9.65
C LEU A 20 8.01 -1.98 -9.19
N GLU A 21 9.17 -2.18 -9.79
CA GLU A 21 10.38 -1.38 -9.50
C GLU A 21 10.22 0.09 -9.93
N LYS A 22 9.58 0.35 -11.08
CA LYS A 22 9.24 1.71 -11.51
C LYS A 22 8.30 2.38 -10.50
N GLN A 23 7.25 1.67 -10.07
CA GLN A 23 6.34 2.16 -9.04
C GLN A 23 7.05 2.38 -7.69
N HIS A 24 8.01 1.53 -7.33
CA HIS A 24 8.75 1.69 -6.07
C HIS A 24 9.51 3.02 -5.99
N LYS A 25 10.06 3.48 -7.13
CA LYS A 25 10.79 4.75 -7.22
C LYS A 25 9.90 5.98 -7.03
N ASP A 26 8.61 5.90 -7.36
CA ASP A 26 7.66 7.00 -7.20
C ASP A 26 6.96 6.96 -5.83
N LYS A 27 7.18 7.97 -5.00
CA LYS A 27 6.60 8.11 -3.65
C LYS A 27 5.07 8.18 -3.62
N ASN A 28 4.45 8.60 -4.73
CA ASN A 28 3.00 8.70 -4.87
C ASN A 28 2.37 7.53 -5.63
N SER A 29 3.17 6.52 -5.99
CA SER A 29 2.67 5.33 -6.67
C SER A 29 1.69 4.53 -5.81
N ASP A 30 0.86 3.76 -6.50
CA ASP A 30 -0.07 2.83 -5.86
C ASP A 30 0.64 1.87 -4.90
N LEU A 31 1.85 1.42 -5.26
CA LEU A 31 2.65 0.50 -4.44
C LEU A 31 3.01 1.13 -3.09
N ASN A 32 3.46 2.39 -3.10
CA ASN A 32 3.83 3.11 -1.89
C ASN A 32 2.61 3.50 -1.05
N LEU A 33 1.50 3.87 -1.68
CA LEU A 33 0.23 4.11 -1.01
C LEU A 33 -0.33 2.82 -0.37
N TRP A 34 -0.19 1.66 -1.03
CA TRP A 34 -0.57 0.37 -0.47
C TRP A 34 0.30 -0.01 0.73
N ALA A 35 1.60 0.23 0.67
CA ALA A 35 2.52 0.02 1.79
C ALA A 35 2.11 0.87 3.01
N LYS A 36 1.80 2.16 2.80
CA LYS A 36 1.27 3.06 3.84
C LYS A 36 -0.03 2.51 4.46
N LYS A 37 -1.00 2.11 3.63
CA LYS A 37 -2.26 1.50 4.10
C LYS A 37 -2.02 0.25 4.95
N LYS A 38 -1.10 -0.62 4.52
CA LYS A 38 -0.73 -1.85 5.24
C LYS A 38 -0.09 -1.53 6.59
N GLY A 39 0.78 -0.53 6.66
CA GLY A 39 1.39 -0.03 7.90
C GLY A 39 0.35 0.45 8.91
N ILE A 40 -0.58 1.32 8.48
CA ILE A 40 -1.68 1.81 9.32
C ILE A 40 -2.55 0.65 9.84
N LYS A 41 -2.90 -0.31 8.97
CA LYS A 41 -3.69 -1.49 9.37
C LYS A 41 -2.96 -2.32 10.43
N ARG A 42 -1.66 -2.56 10.27
CA ARG A 42 -0.84 -3.31 11.23
C ARG A 42 -0.74 -2.58 12.58
N ALA A 43 -0.49 -1.27 12.57
CA ALA A 43 -0.45 -0.46 13.78
C ALA A 43 -1.78 -0.55 14.56
N LYS A 44 -2.91 -0.43 13.85
CA LYS A 44 -4.25 -0.54 14.45
C LYS A 44 -4.57 -1.95 14.99
N ILE A 45 -4.07 -3.01 14.34
CA ILE A 45 -4.22 -4.37 14.86
C ILE A 45 -3.36 -4.56 16.11
N SER A 46 -2.11 -4.06 16.10
CA SER A 46 -1.20 -4.12 17.23
C SER A 46 -1.78 -3.40 18.45
N SER A 47 -2.34 -2.20 18.27
CA SER A 47 -2.95 -1.42 19.34
C SER A 47 -4.20 -2.04 19.96
N ARG A 48 -4.84 -3.02 19.28
CA ARG A 48 -6.02 -3.74 19.80
C ARG A 48 -5.65 -5.00 20.58
N LYS A 49 -4.43 -5.50 20.39
CA LYS A 49 -3.92 -6.70 21.07
C LYS A 49 -3.20 -6.36 22.38
N LYS A 50 -3.00 -5.07 22.65
CA LYS A 50 -2.47 -4.53 23.89
C LYS A 50 -3.65 -4.19 24.79
#